data_AF-A0A1G2ZNH5-F1
#
_entry.id   AF-A0A1G2ZNH5-F1
#
_cell.length_a   1.000
_cell.length_b   1.000
_cell.length_c   1.000
_cell.angle_alpha   90.00
_cell.angle_beta   90.00
_cell.angle_gamma   90.00
#
_symmetry.space_group_name_H-M   'P 1'
#
loop_
_entity.id
_entity.type
_entity.pdbx_description
1 polymer ?
#
loop_
_entity_poly.entity_id
_entity_poly.type
_entity_poly.pdbx_seq_one_letter_code
_entity_poly.pdbx_strand_id
1 'polypeptide(L)'
;MYNYGPVNTSGGTFYKRLGLIAEDERKFKDAVKHFENGENSEALLLFKDLIINYSESEYAKKAFYYIMLVFEDFDKNGMNEAAEIRGEDYKKNYHAEKERRKRLREDALEYFREIKSSLNADNVLMDRVDVHLLYWLERNDRRSETEAKYDELISSDIPNELKDGLIFNKALYYIHRKNNIDGAIALLLDLANKDNDISESARDQLIALGDAERPLTPPSPQATQTLDEGEATLVFENYPNPFNPATTFSFHLPETGHFVLKIYDIRGREVVTLVDRELMKGSHEEIWSGQDNFGMATASGVYICQLSYQGKIFRKKILLAR
;
A
#
# COMPACT_ATOMS: atom_id res chain seq x y z
N MET A 1 14.14 56.45 -13.90
CA MET A 1 13.92 55.91 -15.26
C MET A 1 15.21 55.28 -15.72
N TYR A 2 15.34 53.96 -15.64
CA TYR A 2 16.37 53.23 -16.39
C TYR A 2 15.82 51.88 -16.85
N ASN A 3 16.15 51.58 -18.11
CA ASN A 3 15.55 50.64 -19.02
C ASN A 3 15.67 49.17 -18.62
N TYR A 4 14.62 48.41 -18.95
CA TYR A 4 14.65 46.96 -19.12
C TYR A 4 15.40 46.60 -20.42
N GLY A 5 16.39 45.71 -20.30
CA GLY A 5 16.93 44.87 -21.38
C GLY A 5 16.93 43.41 -20.89
N PRO A 6 16.75 42.42 -21.77
CA PRO A 6 16.19 41.12 -21.38
C PRO A 6 17.18 40.26 -20.62
N VAL A 7 16.76 39.78 -19.45
CA VAL A 7 17.46 38.73 -18.70
C VAL A 7 17.20 37.41 -19.40
N ASN A 8 18.28 36.88 -19.95
CA ASN A 8 18.37 35.58 -20.56
C ASN A 8 18.50 34.53 -19.45
N THR A 9 17.44 33.84 -19.05
CA THR A 9 17.51 32.58 -18.28
C THR A 9 16.21 31.78 -18.37
N SER A 10 16.36 30.45 -18.50
CA SER A 10 15.37 29.36 -18.27
C SER A 10 14.97 28.45 -19.46
N GLY A 11 15.77 28.40 -20.53
CA GLY A 11 15.66 27.28 -21.49
C GLY A 11 16.31 25.96 -21.01
N GLY A 12 17.34 26.03 -20.15
CA GLY A 12 18.18 24.85 -19.82
C GLY A 12 17.61 23.85 -18.80
N THR A 13 16.64 24.25 -17.97
CA THR A 13 16.06 23.39 -16.93
C THR A 13 14.90 22.55 -17.46
N PHE A 14 14.18 23.00 -18.48
CA PHE A 14 13.01 22.30 -19.03
C PHE A 14 13.41 21.09 -19.89
N TYR A 15 14.44 21.22 -20.75
CA TYR A 15 14.94 20.10 -21.55
C TYR A 15 15.65 19.01 -20.73
N LYS A 16 16.33 19.40 -19.63
CA LYS A 16 16.91 18.43 -18.68
C LYS A 16 15.83 17.59 -18.00
N ARG A 17 14.68 18.21 -17.67
CA ARG A 17 13.54 17.54 -17.04
C ARG A 17 12.84 16.58 -18.02
N LEU A 18 12.66 16.96 -19.30
CA LEU A 18 12.12 16.08 -20.34
C LEU A 18 13.05 14.89 -20.70
N GLY A 19 14.38 15.10 -20.71
CA GLY A 19 15.35 14.02 -20.96
C GLY A 19 15.46 13.02 -19.79
N LEU A 20 15.30 13.49 -18.54
CA LEU A 20 15.28 12.62 -17.35
C LEU A 20 14.00 11.77 -17.25
N ILE A 21 12.84 12.30 -17.68
CA ILE A 21 11.53 11.59 -17.71
C ILE A 21 11.49 10.49 -18.80
N ALA A 22 12.37 10.54 -19.79
CA ALA A 22 12.52 9.44 -20.76
C ALA A 22 13.50 8.37 -20.27
N GLU A 23 14.46 8.75 -19.42
CA GLU A 23 15.52 7.87 -18.94
C GLU A 23 15.07 6.96 -17.79
N ASP A 24 14.31 7.50 -16.84
CA ASP A 24 13.72 6.72 -15.74
C ASP A 24 12.71 5.70 -16.25
N GLU A 25 11.86 6.07 -17.21
CA GLU A 25 10.94 5.15 -17.90
C GLU A 25 11.69 4.04 -18.63
N ARG A 26 12.76 4.38 -19.36
CA ARG A 26 13.57 3.39 -20.07
C ARG A 26 14.22 2.41 -19.10
N LYS A 27 14.89 2.92 -18.06
CA LYS A 27 15.53 2.10 -17.02
C LYS A 27 14.53 1.18 -16.33
N PHE A 28 13.34 1.70 -16.04
CA PHE A 28 12.26 0.89 -15.48
C PHE A 28 11.83 -0.23 -16.42
N LYS A 29 11.58 0.06 -17.70
CA LYS A 29 11.22 -0.96 -18.70
C LYS A 29 12.32 -2.01 -18.87
N ASP A 30 13.58 -1.59 -18.86
CA ASP A 30 14.73 -2.49 -18.93
C ASP A 30 14.78 -3.40 -17.69
N ALA A 31 14.56 -2.86 -16.48
CA ALA A 31 14.49 -3.64 -15.24
C ALA A 31 13.36 -4.67 -15.25
N VAL A 32 12.17 -4.27 -15.73
CA VAL A 32 11.02 -5.18 -15.89
C VAL A 32 11.34 -6.29 -16.89
N LYS A 33 11.99 -5.98 -18.01
CA LYS A 33 12.39 -6.97 -19.01
C LYS A 33 13.37 -8.00 -18.42
N HIS A 34 14.34 -7.57 -17.62
CA HIS A 34 15.24 -8.49 -16.92
C HIS A 34 14.46 -9.43 -15.97
N PHE A 35 13.52 -8.88 -15.19
CA PHE A 35 12.65 -9.69 -14.34
C PHE A 35 11.82 -10.71 -15.14
N GLU A 36 11.19 -10.30 -16.25
CA GLU A 36 10.41 -11.19 -17.12
C GLU A 36 11.25 -12.32 -17.74
N ASN A 37 12.55 -12.09 -17.94
CA ASN A 37 13.51 -13.11 -18.40
C ASN A 37 14.05 -14.01 -17.27
N GLY A 38 13.67 -13.77 -16.01
CA GLY A 38 14.22 -14.48 -14.84
C GLY A 38 15.60 -13.98 -14.39
N GLU A 39 16.08 -12.87 -14.94
CA GLU A 39 17.36 -12.22 -14.61
C GLU A 39 17.18 -11.33 -13.37
N ASN A 40 16.76 -11.97 -12.26
CA ASN A 40 16.29 -11.30 -11.05
C ASN A 40 17.37 -10.43 -10.37
N SER A 41 18.63 -10.82 -10.43
CA SER A 41 19.74 -10.03 -9.86
C SER A 41 19.95 -8.72 -10.61
N GLU A 42 19.94 -8.76 -11.95
CA GLU A 42 20.03 -7.60 -12.84
C GLU A 42 18.82 -6.68 -12.65
N ALA A 43 17.61 -7.25 -12.56
CA ALA A 43 16.40 -6.50 -12.29
C ALA A 43 16.49 -5.72 -10.97
N LEU A 44 16.91 -6.36 -9.88
CA LEU A 44 17.10 -5.70 -8.58
C LEU A 44 18.13 -4.57 -8.65
N LEU A 45 19.26 -4.76 -9.36
CA LEU A 45 20.24 -3.69 -9.52
C LEU A 45 19.67 -2.46 -10.20
N LEU A 46 18.88 -2.64 -11.27
CA LEU A 46 18.25 -1.54 -12.00
C LEU A 46 17.13 -0.87 -11.20
N PHE A 47 16.31 -1.63 -10.48
CA PHE A 47 15.29 -1.07 -9.59
C PHE A 47 15.93 -0.26 -8.45
N LYS A 48 17.03 -0.73 -7.87
CA LYS A 48 17.80 0.00 -6.86
C LYS A 48 18.33 1.31 -7.42
N ASP A 49 18.97 1.27 -8.59
CA ASP A 49 19.47 2.48 -9.28
C ASP A 49 18.35 3.50 -9.50
N LEU A 50 17.18 3.03 -9.95
CA LEU A 50 16.02 3.88 -10.18
C LEU A 50 15.53 4.57 -8.89
N ILE A 51 15.46 3.84 -7.79
CA ILE A 51 15.05 4.37 -6.48
C ILE A 51 16.04 5.41 -5.97
N ILE A 52 17.34 5.13 -6.05
CA ILE A 52 18.39 6.00 -5.50
C ILE A 52 18.53 7.28 -6.34
N ASN A 53 18.52 7.16 -7.66
CA ASN A 53 18.87 8.26 -8.56
C ASN A 53 17.66 9.04 -9.12
N TYR A 54 16.44 8.49 -9.01
CA TYR A 54 15.22 9.08 -9.57
C TYR A 54 14.07 9.07 -8.56
N SER A 55 14.33 9.40 -7.30
CA SER A 55 13.37 9.23 -6.20
C SER A 55 12.01 9.93 -6.38
N GLU A 56 11.97 11.04 -7.14
CA GLU A 56 10.74 11.77 -7.46
C GLU A 56 9.90 11.10 -8.57
N SER A 57 10.49 10.16 -9.31
CA SER A 57 9.87 9.50 -10.46
C SER A 57 8.72 8.58 -10.03
N GLU A 58 7.63 8.61 -10.80
CA GLU A 58 6.57 7.60 -10.69
C GLU A 58 7.11 6.18 -10.95
N TYR A 59 8.17 6.03 -11.76
CA TYR A 59 8.78 4.72 -12.01
C TYR A 59 9.61 4.20 -10.84
N ALA A 60 10.30 5.09 -10.11
CA ALA A 60 10.97 4.72 -8.86
C ALA A 60 9.94 4.26 -7.81
N LYS A 61 8.78 4.92 -7.76
CA LYS A 61 7.65 4.52 -6.94
C LYS A 61 7.11 3.12 -7.33
N LYS A 62 7.06 2.82 -8.62
CA LYS A 62 6.67 1.51 -9.20
C LYS A 62 7.71 0.41 -8.97
N ALA A 63 8.99 0.74 -8.88
CA ALA A 63 10.07 -0.23 -8.70
C ALA A 63 9.88 -1.11 -7.46
N PHE A 64 9.37 -0.54 -6.37
CA PHE A 64 9.10 -1.28 -5.13
C PHE A 64 8.15 -2.46 -5.34
N TYR A 65 7.17 -2.34 -6.24
CA TYR A 65 6.29 -3.45 -6.59
C TYR A 65 7.06 -4.61 -7.21
N TYR A 66 7.87 -4.32 -8.23
CA TYR A 66 8.63 -5.36 -8.92
C TYR A 66 9.71 -5.97 -8.03
N ILE A 67 10.32 -5.20 -7.12
CA ILE A 67 11.23 -5.73 -6.11
C ILE A 67 10.53 -6.80 -5.26
N MET A 68 9.28 -6.55 -4.84
CA MET A 68 8.49 -7.54 -4.10
C MET A 68 8.24 -8.80 -4.93
N LEU A 69 7.89 -8.64 -6.21
CA LEU A 69 7.70 -9.78 -7.11
C LEU A 69 8.96 -10.60 -7.31
N VAL A 70 10.12 -9.95 -7.46
CA VAL A 70 11.40 -10.64 -7.61
C VAL A 70 11.67 -11.54 -6.40
N PHE A 71 11.47 -11.01 -5.19
CA PHE A 71 11.65 -11.83 -3.97
C PHE A 71 10.61 -12.95 -3.83
N GLU A 72 9.37 -12.74 -4.30
CA GLU A 72 8.35 -13.80 -4.34
C GLU A 72 8.66 -14.90 -5.38
N ASP A 73 9.21 -14.53 -6.53
CA ASP A 73 9.59 -15.45 -7.59
C ASP A 73 10.74 -16.37 -7.15
N PHE A 74 11.75 -15.81 -6.46
CA PHE A 74 12.82 -16.60 -5.85
C PHE A 74 12.28 -17.68 -4.88
N ASP A 75 11.24 -17.37 -4.11
CA ASP A 75 10.60 -18.31 -3.19
C ASP A 75 9.81 -19.41 -3.92
N LYS A 76 9.08 -19.05 -4.99
CA LYS A 76 8.28 -20.01 -5.79
C LYS A 76 9.15 -20.98 -6.57
N ASN A 77 10.21 -20.50 -7.23
CA ASN A 77 11.10 -21.35 -8.00
C ASN A 77 11.82 -22.38 -7.11
N GLY A 78 12.08 -22.06 -5.84
CA GLY A 78 12.59 -23.03 -4.86
C GLY A 78 11.60 -24.11 -4.44
N MET A 79 10.31 -23.76 -4.34
CA MET A 79 9.26 -24.74 -4.04
C MET A 79 9.13 -25.80 -5.13
N ASN A 80 9.19 -25.39 -6.40
CA ASN A 80 9.09 -26.31 -7.53
C ASN A 80 10.27 -27.29 -7.58
N GLU A 81 11.50 -26.79 -7.44
CA GLU A 81 12.71 -27.63 -7.40
C GLU A 81 12.68 -28.65 -6.24
N ALA A 82 12.19 -28.25 -5.07
CA ALA A 82 12.10 -29.13 -3.90
C ALA A 82 11.00 -30.19 -4.03
N ALA A 83 9.90 -29.90 -4.73
CA ALA A 83 8.76 -30.79 -4.89
C ALA A 83 9.02 -31.97 -5.85
N GLU A 84 9.96 -31.82 -6.79
CA GLU A 84 10.28 -32.85 -7.79
C GLU A 84 11.11 -34.03 -7.23
N ILE A 85 11.69 -33.89 -6.03
CA ILE A 85 12.67 -34.85 -5.50
C ILE A 85 12.05 -35.71 -4.38
N ARG A 86 12.09 -37.05 -4.53
CA ARG A 86 11.60 -38.02 -3.51
C ARG A 86 12.75 -38.91 -2.98
N GLY A 87 12.66 -39.37 -1.73
CA GLY A 87 13.59 -40.37 -1.15
C GLY A 87 14.60 -39.79 -0.14
N GLU A 88 15.75 -40.43 0.08
CA GLU A 88 16.80 -39.91 1.00
C GLU A 88 17.34 -38.53 0.56
N ASP A 89 17.33 -38.26 -0.74
CA ASP A 89 17.65 -36.95 -1.32
C ASP A 89 16.68 -35.86 -0.87
N TYR A 90 15.42 -36.20 -0.55
CA TYR A 90 14.43 -35.24 -0.05
C TYR A 90 14.88 -34.58 1.26
N LYS A 91 15.45 -35.34 2.22
CA LYS A 91 15.88 -34.75 3.50
C LYS A 91 17.09 -33.83 3.33
N LYS A 92 18.06 -34.22 2.52
CA LYS A 92 19.25 -33.40 2.21
C LYS A 92 18.86 -32.13 1.45
N ASN A 93 17.96 -32.25 0.48
CA ASN A 93 17.45 -31.11 -0.28
C ASN A 93 16.50 -30.24 0.55
N TYR A 94 15.73 -30.80 1.47
CA TYR A 94 14.94 -30.00 2.42
C TYR A 94 15.81 -29.08 3.27
N HIS A 95 16.94 -29.59 3.80
CA HIS A 95 17.89 -28.75 4.53
C HIS A 95 18.55 -27.70 3.63
N ALA A 96 19.00 -28.09 2.43
CA ALA A 96 19.59 -27.16 1.47
C ALA A 96 18.61 -26.05 1.05
N GLU A 97 17.35 -26.41 0.82
CA GLU A 97 16.27 -25.49 0.45
C GLU A 97 15.89 -24.58 1.62
N LYS A 98 15.83 -25.10 2.85
CA LYS A 98 15.63 -24.28 4.05
C LYS A 98 16.74 -23.23 4.19
N GLU A 99 17.99 -23.62 3.98
CA GLU A 99 19.12 -22.68 4.00
C GLU A 99 19.10 -21.71 2.81
N ARG A 100 18.64 -22.14 1.63
CA ARG A 100 18.44 -21.28 0.46
C ARG A 100 17.42 -20.18 0.74
N ARG A 101 16.25 -20.52 1.29
CA ARG A 101 15.23 -19.55 1.70
C ARG A 101 15.73 -18.61 2.78
N LYS A 102 16.50 -19.13 3.73
CA LYS A 102 17.13 -18.29 4.75
C LYS A 102 18.05 -17.26 4.10
N ARG A 103 18.90 -17.65 3.13
CA ARG A 103 19.76 -16.71 2.38
C ARG A 103 18.96 -15.68 1.60
N LEU A 104 17.97 -16.10 0.81
CA LEU A 104 17.11 -15.18 0.05
C LEU A 104 16.43 -14.12 0.94
N ARG A 105 16.04 -14.53 2.16
CA ARG A 105 15.49 -13.60 3.15
C ARG A 105 16.50 -12.60 3.67
N GLU A 106 17.72 -13.04 3.97
CA GLU A 106 18.80 -12.14 4.37
C GLU A 106 19.21 -11.20 3.23
N ASP A 107 19.23 -11.69 1.99
CA ASP A 107 19.53 -10.88 0.80
C ASP A 107 18.47 -9.79 0.59
N ALA A 108 17.19 -10.10 0.79
CA ALA A 108 16.12 -9.11 0.72
C ALA A 108 16.23 -8.03 1.81
N LEU A 109 16.53 -8.44 3.04
CA LEU A 109 16.76 -7.51 4.15
C LEU A 109 17.93 -6.58 3.88
N GLU A 110 19.04 -7.13 3.40
CA GLU A 110 20.22 -6.34 3.05
C GLU A 110 19.93 -5.39 1.90
N TYR A 111 19.20 -5.86 0.88
CA TYR A 111 18.80 -5.02 -0.25
C TYR A 111 17.98 -3.79 0.16
N PHE A 112 16.97 -3.96 1.02
CA PHE A 112 16.20 -2.82 1.53
C PHE A 112 17.05 -1.91 2.45
N ARG A 113 17.97 -2.49 3.22
CA ARG A 113 18.90 -1.73 4.07
C ARG A 113 19.85 -0.86 3.24
N GLU A 114 20.40 -1.40 2.15
CA GLU A 114 21.25 -0.68 1.21
C GLU A 114 20.51 0.47 0.53
N ILE A 115 19.26 0.25 0.10
CA ILE A 115 18.44 1.34 -0.45
C ILE A 115 18.27 2.43 0.61
N LYS A 116 17.87 2.05 1.84
CA LYS A 116 17.63 3.01 2.92
C LYS A 116 18.88 3.85 3.23
N SER A 117 20.05 3.21 3.33
CA SER A 117 21.32 3.90 3.63
C SER A 117 21.82 4.78 2.50
N SER A 118 21.37 4.54 1.27
CA SER A 118 21.74 5.33 0.09
C SER A 118 20.85 6.55 -0.14
N LEU A 119 19.71 6.65 0.54
CA LEU A 119 18.80 7.79 0.46
C LEU A 119 19.10 8.83 1.54
N ASN A 120 18.96 10.11 1.21
CA ASN A 120 19.01 11.18 2.21
C ASN A 120 17.81 11.07 3.18
N ALA A 121 17.99 11.54 4.41
CA ALA A 121 16.97 11.46 5.45
C ALA A 121 15.64 12.16 5.08
N ASP A 122 15.71 13.22 4.27
CA ASP A 122 14.57 13.99 3.78
C ASP A 122 14.01 13.47 2.45
N ASN A 123 14.52 12.34 1.93
CA ASN A 123 14.09 11.80 0.66
C ASN A 123 12.64 11.30 0.71
N VAL A 124 11.85 11.66 -0.30
CA VAL A 124 10.42 11.31 -0.43
C VAL A 124 10.13 9.81 -0.44
N LEU A 125 11.13 8.96 -0.75
CA LEU A 125 10.99 7.51 -0.79
C LEU A 125 11.46 6.81 0.50
N MET A 126 12.10 7.51 1.45
CA MET A 126 12.61 6.91 2.70
C MET A 126 11.51 6.11 3.41
N ASP A 127 10.38 6.79 3.57
CA ASP A 127 9.11 6.31 4.04
C ASP A 127 8.60 5.07 3.29
N ARG A 128 8.74 5.07 1.97
CA ARG A 128 8.27 3.99 1.09
C ARG A 128 9.13 2.74 1.26
N VAL A 129 10.44 2.88 1.46
CA VAL A 129 11.34 1.76 1.75
C VAL A 129 10.90 1.05 3.03
N ASP A 130 10.66 1.80 4.10
CA ASP A 130 10.30 1.21 5.39
C ASP A 130 8.98 0.45 5.37
N VAL A 131 7.99 0.95 4.63
CA VAL A 131 6.70 0.26 4.50
C VAL A 131 6.79 -1.00 3.64
N HIS A 132 7.57 -1.00 2.55
CA HIS A 132 7.75 -2.23 1.76
C HIS A 132 8.57 -3.27 2.51
N LEU A 133 9.56 -2.85 3.29
CA LEU A 133 10.28 -3.74 4.20
C LEU A 133 9.33 -4.33 5.24
N LEU A 134 8.47 -3.53 5.87
CA LEU A 134 7.46 -4.01 6.81
C LEU A 134 6.53 -5.05 6.18
N TYR A 135 5.99 -4.76 4.99
CA TYR A 135 5.14 -5.69 4.25
C TYR A 135 5.86 -7.00 3.93
N TRP A 136 7.11 -6.91 3.49
CA TRP A 136 7.92 -8.07 3.19
C TRP A 136 8.17 -8.94 4.44
N LEU A 137 8.45 -8.31 5.59
CA LEU A 137 8.62 -8.98 6.88
C LEU A 137 7.36 -9.74 7.31
N GLU A 138 6.18 -9.11 7.19
CA GLU A 138 4.89 -9.73 7.50
C GLU A 138 4.60 -10.95 6.64
N ARG A 139 4.92 -10.87 5.34
CA ARG A 139 4.63 -11.92 4.37
C ARG A 139 5.58 -13.12 4.50
N ASN A 140 6.76 -12.91 5.08
CA ASN A 140 7.80 -13.92 5.27
C ASN A 140 7.83 -14.52 6.69
N ASP A 141 6.81 -14.27 7.51
CA ASP A 141 6.68 -14.75 8.91
C ASP A 141 7.90 -14.39 9.78
N ARG A 142 8.54 -13.24 9.52
CA ARG A 142 9.67 -12.71 10.30
C ARG A 142 9.15 -12.02 11.56
N ARG A 143 8.53 -12.80 12.45
CA ARG A 143 7.67 -12.30 13.53
C ARG A 143 8.30 -11.26 14.45
N SER A 144 9.55 -11.46 14.86
CA SER A 144 10.25 -10.58 15.79
C SER A 144 10.69 -9.28 15.11
N GLU A 145 11.16 -9.36 13.87
CA GLU A 145 11.58 -8.19 13.11
C GLU A 145 10.40 -7.35 12.62
N THR A 146 9.28 -8.00 12.27
CA THR A 146 8.03 -7.30 11.93
C THR A 146 7.59 -6.42 13.09
N GLU A 147 7.59 -6.97 14.30
CA GLU A 147 7.19 -6.25 15.51
C GLU A 147 8.17 -5.11 15.83
N ALA A 148 9.47 -5.39 15.79
CA ALA A 148 10.49 -4.37 15.96
C ALA A 148 10.37 -3.24 14.91
N LYS A 149 9.99 -3.57 13.67
CA LYS A 149 9.81 -2.59 12.61
C LYS A 149 8.57 -1.73 12.82
N TYR A 150 7.47 -2.31 13.29
CA TYR A 150 6.31 -1.53 13.75
C TYR A 150 6.72 -0.56 14.86
N ASP A 151 7.46 -1.01 15.86
CA ASP A 151 7.90 -0.18 17.00
C ASP A 151 8.86 0.93 16.58
N GLU A 152 9.81 0.65 15.68
CA GLU A 152 10.68 1.65 15.06
C GLU A 152 9.85 2.75 14.38
N LEU A 153 8.90 2.36 13.52
CA LEU A 153 8.09 3.30 12.74
C LEU A 153 7.15 4.12 13.62
N ILE A 154 6.47 3.50 14.58
CA ILE A 154 5.53 4.19 15.49
C ILE A 154 6.29 5.20 16.37
N SER A 155 7.52 4.88 16.77
CA SER A 155 8.37 5.74 17.60
C SER A 155 9.09 6.84 16.81
N SER A 156 9.06 6.79 15.49
CA SER A 156 9.73 7.77 14.62
C SER A 156 8.97 9.11 14.57
N ASP A 157 9.65 10.16 14.09
CA ASP A 157 9.04 11.48 13.89
C ASP A 157 8.24 11.55 12.59
N ILE A 158 7.10 10.85 12.57
CA ILE A 158 6.15 10.80 11.46
C ILE A 158 4.81 11.42 11.87
N PRO A 159 3.97 11.87 10.90
CA PRO A 159 2.67 12.48 11.19
C PRO A 159 1.77 11.60 12.05
N ASN A 160 0.98 12.20 12.95
CA ASN A 160 0.13 11.46 13.88
C ASN A 160 -0.91 10.59 13.17
N GLU A 161 -1.45 11.04 12.03
CA GLU A 161 -2.39 10.25 11.23
C GLU A 161 -1.76 8.95 10.72
N LEU A 162 -0.47 9.01 10.38
CA LEU A 162 0.30 7.85 9.97
C LEU A 162 0.62 6.93 11.16
N LYS A 163 0.98 7.51 12.31
CA LYS A 163 1.19 6.73 13.56
C LYS A 163 -0.05 5.96 13.93
N ASP A 164 -1.22 6.60 13.94
CA ASP A 164 -2.48 5.98 14.31
C ASP A 164 -2.83 4.82 13.38
N GLY A 165 -2.59 4.96 12.07
CA GLY A 165 -2.79 3.87 11.13
C GLY A 165 -1.77 2.74 11.27
N LEU A 166 -0.51 3.03 11.61
CA LEU A 166 0.49 2.00 11.92
C LEU A 166 0.15 1.23 13.20
N ILE A 167 -0.34 1.92 14.23
CA ILE A 167 -0.82 1.29 15.48
C ILE A 167 -1.99 0.36 15.17
N PHE A 168 -2.94 0.82 14.35
CA PHE A 168 -4.09 0.02 13.94
C PHE A 168 -3.65 -1.23 13.16
N ASN A 169 -2.76 -1.07 12.18
CA ASN A 169 -2.21 -2.19 11.41
C ASN A 169 -1.44 -3.17 12.31
N LYS A 170 -0.67 -2.68 13.29
CA LYS A 170 0.00 -3.52 14.29
C LYS A 170 -1.01 -4.35 15.10
N ALA A 171 -2.15 -3.76 15.46
CA ALA A 171 -3.22 -4.48 16.14
C ALA A 171 -3.81 -5.59 15.26
N LEU A 172 -4.06 -5.32 13.97
CA LEU A 172 -4.51 -6.36 13.02
C LEU A 172 -3.46 -7.47 12.86
N TYR A 173 -2.18 -7.12 12.76
CA TYR A 173 -1.09 -8.08 12.73
C TYR A 173 -1.07 -8.96 13.99
N TYR A 174 -1.34 -8.39 15.17
CA TYR A 174 -1.43 -9.14 16.42
C TYR A 174 -2.58 -10.15 16.41
N ILE A 175 -3.75 -9.76 15.89
CA ILE A 175 -4.92 -10.63 15.74
C ILE A 175 -4.61 -11.77 14.78
N HIS A 176 -4.18 -11.45 13.55
CA HIS A 176 -4.17 -12.40 12.44
C HIS A 176 -2.88 -13.23 12.32
N ARG A 177 -1.76 -12.77 12.87
CA ARG A 177 -0.46 -13.42 12.70
C ARG A 177 0.19 -13.88 14.00
N LYS A 178 0.01 -13.14 15.09
CA LYS A 178 0.60 -13.48 16.40
C LYS A 178 -0.36 -14.21 17.33
N ASN A 179 -1.67 -14.18 17.07
CA ASN A 179 -2.70 -14.64 18.00
C ASN A 179 -2.55 -13.96 19.38
N ASN A 180 -2.17 -12.67 19.38
CA ASN A 180 -1.99 -11.85 20.58
C ASN A 180 -3.18 -10.89 20.72
N ILE A 181 -4.31 -11.42 21.17
CA ILE A 181 -5.57 -10.67 21.26
C ILE A 181 -5.47 -9.54 22.30
N ASP A 182 -4.90 -9.82 23.48
CA ASP A 182 -4.76 -8.81 24.55
C ASP A 182 -3.92 -7.62 24.09
N GLY A 183 -2.80 -7.88 23.39
CA GLY A 183 -1.98 -6.83 22.82
C GLY A 183 -2.73 -6.02 21.75
N ALA A 184 -3.56 -6.68 20.93
CA ALA A 184 -4.35 -5.99 19.92
C ALA A 184 -5.41 -5.09 20.56
N ILE A 185 -6.12 -5.60 21.58
CA ILE A 185 -7.12 -4.84 22.34
C ILE A 185 -6.48 -3.60 22.97
N ALA A 186 -5.31 -3.72 23.59
CA ALA A 186 -4.61 -2.58 24.18
C ALA A 186 -4.33 -1.46 23.17
N LEU A 187 -3.87 -1.81 21.95
CA LEU A 187 -3.62 -0.85 20.88
C LEU A 187 -4.92 -0.24 20.34
N LEU A 188 -5.96 -1.05 20.16
CA LEU A 188 -7.25 -0.58 19.65
C LEU A 188 -7.98 0.32 20.66
N LEU A 189 -7.85 0.07 21.96
CA LEU A 189 -8.42 0.93 23.01
C LEU A 189 -7.81 2.32 23.00
N ASP A 190 -6.48 2.44 22.83
CA ASP A 190 -5.84 3.75 22.68
C ASP A 190 -6.43 4.51 21.48
N LEU A 191 -6.55 3.85 20.33
CA LEU A 191 -7.10 4.44 19.11
C LEU A 191 -8.59 4.80 19.24
N ALA A 192 -9.38 3.93 19.86
CA ALA A 192 -10.81 4.11 20.06
C ALA A 192 -11.14 5.30 20.97
N ASN A 193 -10.21 5.75 21.80
CA ASN A 193 -10.37 6.93 22.65
C ASN A 193 -9.98 8.24 21.96
N LYS A 194 -9.38 8.18 20.78
CA LYS A 194 -9.05 9.38 19.98
C LYS A 194 -10.30 9.91 19.28
N ASP A 195 -10.22 11.17 18.84
CA ASP A 195 -11.19 11.80 17.95
C ASP A 195 -10.55 11.93 16.56
N ASN A 196 -10.40 10.78 15.90
CA ASN A 196 -9.87 10.70 14.55
C ASN A 196 -10.64 9.64 13.75
N ASP A 197 -10.45 9.62 12.44
CA ASP A 197 -11.23 8.74 11.57
C ASP A 197 -10.87 7.24 11.71
N ILE A 198 -9.83 6.87 12.47
CA ILE A 198 -9.46 5.46 12.75
C ILE A 198 -10.19 4.97 14.00
N SER A 199 -10.61 5.88 14.88
CA SER A 199 -11.27 5.56 16.14
C SER A 199 -12.57 4.76 15.97
N GLU A 200 -13.34 4.99 14.92
CA GLU A 200 -14.54 4.19 14.61
C GLU A 200 -14.17 2.76 14.23
N SER A 201 -13.23 2.58 13.29
CA SER A 201 -12.73 1.25 12.92
C SER A 201 -12.08 0.49 14.09
N ALA A 202 -11.42 1.21 15.00
CA ALA A 202 -10.88 0.62 16.22
C ALA A 202 -11.97 0.10 17.16
N ARG A 203 -13.07 0.86 17.32
CA ARG A 203 -14.24 0.43 18.09
C ARG A 203 -14.92 -0.79 17.46
N ASP A 204 -15.10 -0.79 16.14
CA ASP A 204 -15.68 -1.92 15.41
C ASP A 204 -14.85 -3.19 15.62
N GLN A 205 -13.52 -3.08 15.57
CA GLN A 205 -12.63 -4.21 15.79
C GLN A 205 -12.68 -4.72 17.24
N LEU A 206 -12.75 -3.82 18.23
CA LEU A 206 -12.94 -4.19 19.64
C LEU A 206 -14.25 -4.94 19.87
N ILE A 207 -15.33 -4.47 19.23
CA ILE A 207 -16.64 -5.14 19.27
C ILE A 207 -16.53 -6.56 18.70
N ALA A 208 -15.87 -6.73 17.55
CA ALA A 208 -15.68 -8.03 16.92
C ALA A 208 -14.86 -9.01 17.78
N LEU A 209 -13.98 -8.51 18.64
CA LEU A 209 -13.15 -9.32 19.55
C LEU A 209 -13.87 -9.74 20.84
N GLY A 210 -15.09 -9.26 21.10
CA GLY A 210 -15.93 -9.73 22.20
C GLY A 210 -15.77 -9.00 23.53
N ASP A 211 -15.00 -7.90 23.59
CA ASP A 211 -14.81 -7.10 24.82
C ASP A 211 -15.92 -6.05 25.03
N ALA A 212 -17.16 -6.47 24.77
CA ALA A 212 -18.36 -5.65 24.75
C ALA A 212 -19.14 -5.74 26.09
N GLU A 213 -18.82 -4.92 27.08
CA GLU A 213 -19.79 -4.53 28.12
C GLU A 213 -20.60 -3.29 27.71
N ARG A 214 -21.04 -3.23 26.45
CA ARG A 214 -22.21 -2.42 26.07
C ARG A 214 -23.09 -3.21 25.11
N PRO A 215 -24.43 -3.24 25.33
CA PRO A 215 -25.34 -3.81 24.37
C PRO A 215 -25.19 -3.06 23.04
N LEU A 216 -24.79 -3.79 22.00
CA LEU A 216 -24.86 -3.31 20.64
C LEU A 216 -26.34 -3.07 20.35
N THR A 217 -26.75 -1.82 20.23
CA THR A 217 -27.86 -1.53 19.34
C THR A 217 -27.42 -2.06 17.98
N PRO A 218 -28.17 -2.99 17.34
CA PRO A 218 -27.90 -3.29 15.93
C PRO A 218 -27.85 -1.94 15.21
N PRO A 219 -26.92 -1.72 14.27
CA PRO A 219 -26.81 -0.44 13.61
C PRO A 219 -28.19 -0.03 13.13
N SER A 220 -28.72 1.01 13.77
CA SER A 220 -29.84 1.76 13.20
C SER A 220 -29.36 2.14 11.80
N PRO A 221 -30.15 1.93 10.73
CA PRO A 221 -29.72 2.13 9.35
C PRO A 221 -28.81 3.36 9.27
N GLN A 222 -27.50 3.13 9.12
CA GLN A 222 -26.52 4.21 9.22
C GLN A 222 -26.86 5.19 8.10
N ALA A 223 -26.89 6.46 8.48
CA ALA A 223 -27.43 7.56 7.69
C ALA A 223 -27.11 7.39 6.20
N THR A 224 -28.16 7.14 5.42
CA THR A 224 -28.22 7.68 4.07
C THR A 224 -27.85 9.15 4.22
N GLN A 225 -26.64 9.54 3.83
CA GLN A 225 -26.43 10.92 3.42
C GLN A 225 -27.19 11.03 2.09
N THR A 226 -28.51 11.20 2.20
CA THR A 226 -29.30 11.80 1.14
C THR A 226 -28.74 13.20 1.01
N LEU A 227 -27.92 13.41 0.00
CA LEU A 227 -27.69 14.74 -0.52
C LEU A 227 -29.05 15.26 -0.99
N ASP A 228 -29.40 16.43 -0.47
CA ASP A 228 -30.65 17.12 -0.74
C ASP A 228 -30.87 17.30 -2.26
N GLU A 229 -32.14 17.35 -2.64
CA GLU A 229 -32.67 17.21 -4.00
C GLU A 229 -31.89 18.00 -5.09
N GLY A 230 -31.27 17.26 -6.04
CA GLY A 230 -30.70 17.82 -7.27
C GLY A 230 -29.21 17.55 -7.51
N GLU A 231 -28.48 17.01 -6.53
CA GLU A 231 -27.04 16.71 -6.65
C GLU A 231 -26.76 15.19 -6.65
N ALA A 232 -25.65 14.77 -7.28
CA ALA A 232 -25.25 13.37 -7.42
C ALA A 232 -25.32 12.59 -6.09
N THR A 233 -26.11 11.52 -6.04
CA THR A 233 -26.24 10.69 -4.82
C THR A 233 -25.16 9.61 -4.80
N LEU A 234 -24.24 9.70 -3.85
CA LEU A 234 -23.19 8.72 -3.60
C LEU A 234 -23.56 7.86 -2.40
N VAL A 235 -23.98 6.62 -2.66
CA VAL A 235 -24.35 5.68 -1.60
C VAL A 235 -23.22 4.67 -1.40
N PHE A 236 -22.44 4.89 -0.35
CA PHE A 236 -21.42 3.96 0.08
C PHE A 236 -22.01 2.95 1.04
N GLU A 237 -22.40 1.77 0.56
CA GLU A 237 -22.67 0.64 1.44
C GLU A 237 -21.36 -0.08 1.77
N ASN A 238 -20.71 0.39 2.84
CA ASN A 238 -19.82 -0.45 3.64
C ASN A 238 -20.74 -1.15 4.65
N TYR A 239 -21.27 -2.32 4.32
CA TYR A 239 -22.04 -3.11 5.27
C TYR A 239 -22.09 -4.60 4.89
N PRO A 240 -21.87 -5.52 5.85
CA PRO A 240 -20.58 -5.83 6.47
C PRO A 240 -20.00 -7.11 5.86
N ASN A 241 -18.68 -7.20 5.70
CA ASN A 241 -18.03 -8.52 5.69
C ASN A 241 -16.62 -8.47 6.30
N PRO A 242 -16.46 -8.80 7.59
CA PRO A 242 -15.21 -9.40 8.04
C PRO A 242 -15.09 -10.73 7.28
N PHE A 243 -14.14 -10.85 6.35
CA PHE A 243 -13.80 -12.01 5.48
C PHE A 243 -13.89 -11.81 3.95
N ASN A 244 -14.29 -10.64 3.39
CA ASN A 244 -14.17 -10.42 1.93
C ASN A 244 -12.96 -9.53 1.57
N PRO A 245 -12.03 -10.00 0.71
CA PRO A 245 -10.86 -9.23 0.30
C PRO A 245 -11.16 -8.09 -0.69
N ALA A 246 -12.44 -7.80 -0.96
CA ALA A 246 -12.89 -6.84 -1.94
C ALA A 246 -13.91 -5.84 -1.37
N THR A 247 -13.79 -4.58 -1.75
CA THR A 247 -14.69 -3.47 -1.41
C THR A 247 -15.47 -3.06 -2.65
N THR A 248 -16.80 -2.99 -2.53
CA THR A 248 -17.70 -2.52 -3.59
C THR A 248 -18.06 -1.05 -3.40
N PHE A 249 -17.97 -0.25 -4.46
CA PHE A 249 -18.34 1.16 -4.51
C PHE A 249 -19.57 1.33 -5.41
N SER A 250 -20.71 1.67 -4.81
CA SER A 250 -21.93 2.02 -5.55
C SER A 250 -22.12 3.53 -5.63
N PHE A 251 -22.50 4.07 -6.79
CA PHE A 251 -22.71 5.50 -6.96
C PHE A 251 -23.70 5.83 -8.07
N HIS A 252 -24.44 6.94 -7.90
CA HIS A 252 -25.38 7.44 -8.90
C HIS A 252 -24.90 8.78 -9.48
N LEU A 253 -24.76 8.84 -10.81
CA LEU A 253 -24.42 10.05 -11.53
C LEU A 253 -25.69 10.72 -12.08
N PRO A 254 -25.97 11.99 -11.74
CA PRO A 254 -27.16 12.70 -12.17
C PRO A 254 -27.05 13.15 -13.63
N GLU A 255 -25.83 13.26 -14.15
CA GLU A 255 -25.47 13.64 -15.51
C GLU A 255 -24.26 12.85 -16.01
N THR A 256 -24.08 12.78 -17.32
CA THR A 256 -22.86 12.22 -17.91
C THR A 256 -21.68 13.16 -17.62
N GLY A 257 -20.52 12.62 -17.26
CA GLY A 257 -19.33 13.43 -17.04
C GLY A 257 -18.09 12.61 -16.74
N HIS A 258 -16.95 13.29 -16.72
CA HIS A 258 -15.68 12.70 -16.35
C HIS A 258 -15.65 12.38 -14.85
N PHE A 259 -15.35 11.12 -14.53
CA PHE A 259 -15.40 10.57 -13.19
C PHE A 259 -14.07 9.88 -12.87
N VAL A 260 -13.51 10.23 -11.71
CA VAL A 260 -12.25 9.67 -11.24
C VAL A 260 -12.47 9.07 -9.85
N LEU A 261 -12.13 7.80 -9.68
CA LEU A 261 -12.19 7.08 -8.42
C LEU A 261 -10.82 6.50 -8.10
N LYS A 262 -10.24 6.94 -6.98
CA LYS A 262 -8.89 6.58 -6.56
C LYS A 262 -8.89 6.13 -5.12
N ILE A 263 -8.11 5.10 -4.82
CA ILE A 263 -7.83 4.66 -3.46
C ILE A 263 -6.42 5.11 -3.12
N TYR A 264 -6.26 5.66 -1.92
CA TYR A 264 -4.99 6.04 -1.34
C TYR A 264 -4.80 5.28 -0.03
N ASP A 265 -3.57 5.08 0.40
CA ASP A 265 -3.33 4.67 1.77
C ASP A 265 -3.37 5.87 2.73
N ILE A 266 -3.26 5.60 4.04
CA ILE A 266 -3.23 6.62 5.09
C ILE A 266 -2.11 7.67 4.93
N ARG A 267 -1.09 7.41 4.10
CA ARG A 267 0.02 8.33 3.82
C ARG A 267 -0.29 9.25 2.64
N GLY A 268 -1.48 9.14 2.07
CA GLY A 268 -1.86 9.84 0.85
C GLY A 268 -1.15 9.29 -0.40
N ARG A 269 -0.55 8.09 -0.35
CA ARG A 269 -0.01 7.45 -1.55
C ARG A 269 -1.17 6.85 -2.33
N GLU A 270 -1.24 7.15 -3.63
CA GLU A 270 -2.20 6.50 -4.51
C GLU A 270 -1.90 5.00 -4.56
N VAL A 271 -2.88 4.19 -4.16
CA VAL A 271 -2.85 2.74 -4.16
C VAL A 271 -3.38 2.22 -5.48
N VAL A 272 -4.57 2.66 -5.89
CA VAL A 272 -5.16 2.27 -7.18
C VAL A 272 -6.05 3.37 -7.75
N THR A 273 -6.05 3.55 -9.06
CA THR A 273 -7.10 4.29 -9.78
C THR A 273 -8.08 3.26 -10.34
N LEU A 274 -9.28 3.20 -9.75
CA LEU A 274 -10.34 2.26 -10.15
C LEU A 274 -11.06 2.74 -11.41
N VAL A 275 -11.29 4.04 -11.50
CA VAL A 275 -11.96 4.68 -12.64
C VAL A 275 -11.26 6.00 -12.96
N ASP A 276 -11.03 6.23 -14.25
CA ASP A 276 -10.59 7.52 -14.79
C ASP A 276 -11.11 7.63 -16.23
N ARG A 277 -12.41 7.89 -16.38
CA ARG A 277 -13.10 7.95 -17.68
C ARG A 277 -14.40 8.74 -17.61
N GLU A 278 -14.98 9.06 -18.76
CA GLU A 278 -16.37 9.51 -18.81
C GLU A 278 -17.32 8.36 -18.47
N LEU A 279 -18.27 8.64 -17.58
CA LEU A 279 -19.37 7.74 -17.24
C LEU A 279 -20.70 8.40 -17.60
N MET A 280 -21.63 7.60 -18.11
CA MET A 280 -22.98 8.05 -18.44
C MET A 280 -23.80 8.32 -17.17
N LYS A 281 -24.80 9.20 -17.27
CA LYS A 281 -25.86 9.34 -16.25
C LYS A 281 -26.42 7.96 -15.86
N GLY A 282 -26.61 7.72 -14.57
CA GLY A 282 -27.17 6.47 -14.05
C GLY A 282 -26.39 5.91 -12.86
N SER A 283 -26.78 4.71 -12.42
CA SER A 283 -26.10 4.01 -11.32
C SER A 283 -24.95 3.17 -11.86
N HIS A 284 -23.86 3.15 -11.10
CA HIS A 284 -22.63 2.42 -11.41
C HIS A 284 -22.14 1.68 -10.17
N GLU A 285 -21.36 0.64 -10.41
CA GLU A 285 -20.72 -0.17 -9.39
C GLU A 285 -19.29 -0.47 -9.80
N GLU A 286 -18.35 -0.32 -8.86
CA GLU A 286 -16.95 -0.64 -9.07
C GLU A 286 -16.42 -1.46 -7.90
N ILE A 287 -15.57 -2.44 -8.18
CA ILE A 287 -15.05 -3.37 -7.16
C ILE A 287 -13.55 -3.19 -7.05
N TRP A 288 -13.08 -2.90 -5.86
CA TRP A 288 -11.67 -2.97 -5.52
C TRP A 288 -11.37 -4.27 -4.83
N SER A 289 -10.57 -5.13 -5.46
CA SER A 289 -10.15 -6.40 -4.89
C SER A 289 -9.09 -6.26 -3.79
N GLY A 290 -8.84 -5.05 -3.26
CA GLY A 290 -7.74 -4.74 -2.33
C GLY A 290 -6.36 -4.79 -3.00
N GLN A 291 -6.31 -4.65 -4.33
CA GLN A 291 -5.06 -4.69 -5.08
C GLN A 291 -4.61 -3.29 -5.49
N ASP A 292 -3.32 -3.00 -5.46
CA ASP A 292 -2.82 -1.74 -5.99
C ASP A 292 -2.93 -1.68 -7.53
N ASN A 293 -2.54 -0.56 -8.13
CA ASN A 293 -2.45 -0.37 -9.59
C ASN A 293 -1.60 -1.43 -10.32
N PHE A 294 -0.86 -2.25 -9.59
CA PHE A 294 0.01 -3.28 -10.11
C PHE A 294 -0.53 -4.70 -9.88
N GLY A 295 -1.71 -4.84 -9.28
CA GLY A 295 -2.34 -6.13 -9.01
C GLY A 295 -1.86 -6.79 -7.70
N MET A 296 -1.05 -6.12 -6.88
CA MET A 296 -0.61 -6.69 -5.60
C MET A 296 -1.63 -6.54 -4.52
N ALA A 297 -1.79 -7.61 -3.76
CA ALA A 297 -2.50 -7.56 -2.50
C ALA A 297 -1.87 -6.52 -1.54
N THR A 298 -2.58 -5.42 -1.32
CA THR A 298 -2.26 -4.44 -0.28
C THR A 298 -2.49 -5.00 1.13
N ALA A 299 -1.83 -4.43 2.13
CA ALA A 299 -1.99 -4.88 3.52
C ALA A 299 -3.41 -4.63 4.04
N SER A 300 -3.86 -5.42 5.02
CA SER A 300 -5.04 -5.06 5.80
C SER A 300 -4.80 -3.71 6.49
N GLY A 301 -5.78 -2.81 6.46
CA GLY A 301 -5.63 -1.47 7.03
C GLY A 301 -6.63 -0.47 6.48
N VAL A 302 -6.48 0.79 6.90
CA VAL A 302 -7.33 1.90 6.46
C VAL A 302 -6.79 2.52 5.17
N TYR A 303 -7.71 2.87 4.27
CA TYR A 303 -7.44 3.52 3.00
C TYR A 303 -8.36 4.73 2.85
N ILE A 304 -7.99 5.68 1.99
CA ILE A 304 -8.78 6.85 1.63
C ILE A 304 -9.25 6.67 0.19
N CYS A 305 -10.54 6.48 0.01
CA CYS A 305 -11.19 6.61 -1.29
C CYS A 305 -11.40 8.09 -1.61
N GLN A 306 -10.90 8.56 -2.75
CA GLN A 306 -11.16 9.87 -3.30
C GLN A 306 -11.93 9.74 -4.62
N LEU A 307 -12.99 10.51 -4.74
CA LEU A 307 -13.81 10.62 -5.92
C LEU A 307 -13.75 12.05 -6.44
N SER A 308 -13.64 12.21 -7.76
CA SER A 308 -13.74 13.51 -8.43
C SER A 308 -14.78 13.44 -9.54
N TYR A 309 -15.73 14.37 -9.53
CA TYR A 309 -16.78 14.49 -10.54
C TYR A 309 -17.26 15.94 -10.64
N GLN A 310 -17.34 16.47 -11.87
CA GLN A 310 -17.73 17.87 -12.15
C GLN A 310 -17.00 18.93 -11.28
N GLY A 311 -15.71 18.71 -11.03
CA GLY A 311 -14.89 19.62 -10.21
C GLY A 311 -15.12 19.53 -8.70
N LYS A 312 -16.04 18.68 -8.24
CA LYS A 312 -16.21 18.35 -6.82
C LYS A 312 -15.31 17.17 -6.46
N ILE A 313 -14.63 17.25 -5.32
CA ILE A 313 -13.82 16.17 -4.75
C ILE A 313 -14.49 15.68 -3.47
N PHE A 314 -14.70 14.37 -3.37
CA PHE A 314 -15.21 13.69 -2.18
C PHE A 314 -14.17 12.70 -1.67
N ARG A 315 -14.04 12.58 -0.35
CA ARG A 315 -13.12 11.65 0.29
C ARG A 315 -13.84 10.85 1.36
N LYS A 316 -13.59 9.54 1.40
CA LYS A 316 -14.13 8.64 2.43
C LYS A 316 -13.08 7.62 2.82
N LYS A 317 -12.91 7.36 4.11
CA LYS A 317 -12.04 6.27 4.56
C LYS A 317 -12.74 4.93 4.45
N ILE A 318 -11.98 3.89 4.09
CA ILE A 318 -12.44 2.52 3.93
C ILE A 318 -11.49 1.58 4.67
N LEU A 319 -12.01 0.50 5.21
CA LEU A 319 -11.24 -0.55 5.87
C LEU A 319 -11.09 -1.73 4.92
N LEU A 320 -9.87 -2.22 4.76
CA LEU A 320 -9.58 -3.49 4.11
C LEU A 320 -9.10 -4.49 5.16
N ALA A 321 -9.79 -5.62 5.30
CA ALA A 321 -9.39 -6.71 6.18
C ALA A 321 -9.21 -8.00 5.35
N ARG A 322 -8.10 -8.69 5.56
CA ARG A 322 -7.69 -9.89 4.82
C ARG A 322 -7.04 -10.92 5.72
#